data_AF-A0A7Y9XNK0-F1
#
_entry.id   AF-A0A7Y9XNK0-F1
#
_cell.length_a   1.000
_cell.length_b   1.000
_cell.length_c   1.000
_cell.angle_alpha   90.00
_cell.angle_beta   90.00
_cell.angle_gamma   90.00
#
_symmetry.space_group_name_H-M   'P 1'
#
loop_
_entity.id
_entity.type
_entity.pdbx_description
1 polymer ?
#
loop_
_entity_poly.entity_id
_entity_poly.type
_entity_poly.pdbx_seq_one_letter_code
_entity_poly.pdbx_strand_id
1 'polypeptide(L)'
;MQAHAYQAPGANLEVESVFCRNCGSPITATAQTCSHCSANQNLNPRSKITAGLLALFLGGLGFHRFYLGQWWGLFYLLFWGTGIPSLISLIEAIVFFCTSDQKWNAKYGRTKGSAWLMGLAGVFAILVMIGTLSAIAIPAYQKYVERAKAAQASMQQQAEPQLRQQ
;
A
#
# COMPACT_ATOMS: atom_id res chain seq x y z
N MET A 1 53.08 -4.74 30.85
CA MET A 1 52.04 -4.33 29.90
C MET A 1 51.97 -5.40 28.82
N GLN A 2 50.96 -6.27 28.85
CA GLN A 2 50.83 -7.36 27.88
C GLN A 2 50.22 -6.78 26.59
N ALA A 3 51.00 -6.74 25.52
CA ALA A 3 50.54 -6.29 24.22
C ALA A 3 49.70 -7.42 23.57
N HIS A 4 48.40 -7.19 23.38
CA HIS A 4 47.53 -8.13 22.69
C HIS A 4 47.75 -8.00 21.17
N ALA A 5 48.22 -9.07 20.53
CA ALA A 5 48.62 -9.11 19.12
C ALA A 5 47.50 -8.90 18.09
N TYR A 6 46.24 -8.74 18.52
CA TYR A 6 45.07 -8.61 17.64
C TYR A 6 44.28 -7.30 17.85
N GLN A 7 44.94 -6.23 18.30
CA GLN A 7 44.25 -4.95 18.45
C GLN A 7 43.85 -4.39 17.07
N ALA A 8 42.54 -4.32 16.82
CA ALA A 8 42.02 -3.75 15.59
C ALA A 8 42.49 -2.29 15.44
N PRO A 9 42.88 -1.84 14.24
CA PRO A 9 43.26 -0.45 14.03
C PRO A 9 42.09 0.45 14.43
N GLY A 10 42.39 1.53 15.17
CA GLY A 10 41.38 2.49 15.61
C GLY A 10 40.71 3.12 14.39
N ALA A 11 39.49 2.69 14.07
CA ALA A 11 38.69 3.35 13.05
C ALA A 11 38.25 4.71 13.62
N ASN A 12 38.77 5.79 13.05
CA ASN A 12 38.27 7.14 13.31
C ASN A 12 36.93 7.28 12.59
N LEU A 13 35.87 6.75 13.21
CA LEU A 13 34.51 6.96 12.77
C LEU A 13 34.11 8.32 13.34
N GLU A 14 33.93 9.32 12.49
CA GLU A 14 33.23 10.54 12.84
C GLU A 14 31.75 10.18 13.06
N VAL A 15 31.46 9.62 14.24
CA VAL A 15 30.14 9.12 14.57
C VAL A 15 29.29 10.33 14.93
N GLU A 16 28.38 10.69 14.03
CA GLU A 16 27.27 11.58 14.35
C GLU A 16 26.52 11.01 15.56
N SER A 17 26.68 11.68 16.69
CA SER A 17 26.09 11.29 17.96
C SER A 17 24.84 12.13 18.22
N VAL A 18 23.78 11.47 18.66
CA VAL A 18 22.53 12.08 19.08
C VAL A 18 22.33 11.80 20.56
N PHE A 19 21.62 12.66 21.28
CA PHE A 19 21.33 12.44 22.69
C PHE A 19 20.13 11.51 22.86
N CYS A 20 20.22 10.59 23.82
CA CYS A 20 19.11 9.74 24.22
C CYS A 20 17.96 10.60 24.79
N ARG A 21 16.73 10.38 24.30
CA ARG A 21 15.54 11.14 24.74
C ARG A 21 15.10 10.89 26.18
N ASN A 22 15.56 9.79 26.78
CA ASN A 22 15.16 9.39 28.13
C ASN A 22 16.21 9.76 29.20
N CYS A 23 17.49 9.49 28.94
CA CYS A 23 18.57 9.70 29.92
C CYS A 23 19.62 10.74 29.53
N GLY A 24 19.57 11.29 28.31
CA GLY A 24 20.52 12.31 27.86
C GLY A 24 21.93 11.81 27.54
N SER A 25 22.24 10.51 27.61
CA SER A 25 23.55 9.99 27.22
C SER A 25 23.77 10.10 25.69
N PRO A 26 24.99 10.40 25.21
CA PRO A 26 25.28 10.37 23.78
C PRO A 26 25.19 8.94 23.26
N ILE A 27 24.45 8.76 22.16
CA ILE A 27 24.27 7.48 21.47
C ILE A 27 24.48 7.69 19.97
N THR A 28 24.77 6.61 19.25
CA THR A 28 24.85 6.65 17.78
C THR A 28 23.50 7.03 17.18
N ALA A 29 23.47 7.85 16.12
CA ALA A 29 22.24 8.23 15.41
C ALA A 29 21.37 7.04 14.92
N THR A 30 21.96 5.85 14.78
CA THR A 30 21.28 4.63 14.35
C THR A 30 20.86 3.69 15.47
N ALA A 31 21.22 3.99 16.74
CA ALA A 31 20.95 3.13 17.88
C ALA A 31 19.44 2.97 18.13
N GLN A 32 18.95 1.72 18.16
CA GLN A 32 17.54 1.41 18.44
C GLN A 32 17.22 1.45 19.93
N THR A 33 18.19 1.08 20.75
CA THR A 33 18.07 1.00 22.20
C THR A 33 19.26 1.73 22.80
N CYS A 34 19.01 2.53 23.83
CA CYS A 34 20.09 3.18 24.57
C CYS A 34 20.91 2.15 25.36
N SER A 35 22.24 2.18 25.25
CA SER A 35 23.14 1.31 26.02
C SER A 35 23.16 1.62 27.52
N HIS A 36 22.79 2.83 27.93
CA HIS A 36 22.80 3.25 29.34
C HIS A 36 21.48 2.98 30.06
N CYS A 37 20.33 3.23 29.42
CA CYS A 37 19.01 3.13 30.08
C CYS A 37 18.04 2.15 29.42
N SER A 38 18.45 1.47 28.34
CA SER A 38 17.62 0.51 27.61
C SER A 38 16.31 1.08 27.03
N ALA A 39 16.14 2.40 26.99
CA ALA A 39 14.98 3.02 26.38
C ALA A 39 15.03 2.86 24.85
N ASN A 40 13.90 2.45 24.26
CA ASN A 40 13.73 2.37 22.81
C ASN A 40 13.74 3.78 22.19
N GLN A 41 14.61 4.00 21.22
CA GLN A 41 14.81 5.29 20.56
C GLN A 41 14.09 5.41 19.22
N ASN A 42 13.29 4.39 18.84
CA ASN A 42 12.49 4.39 17.62
C ASN A 42 11.28 5.33 17.75
N LEU A 43 11.33 6.46 17.04
CA LEU A 43 10.28 7.49 17.07
C LEU A 43 9.04 7.15 16.25
N ASN A 44 9.19 6.35 15.21
CA ASN A 44 8.11 6.12 14.25
C ASN A 44 7.96 4.63 13.95
N PRO A 45 7.64 3.82 14.99
CA PRO A 45 7.38 2.40 14.79
C PRO A 45 6.13 2.25 13.91
N ARG A 46 6.25 1.44 12.86
CA ARG A 46 5.09 1.02 12.08
C ARG A 46 4.23 0.09 12.93
N SER A 47 2.92 0.22 12.87
CA SER A 47 2.05 -0.66 13.63
C SER A 47 1.80 -1.96 12.84
N LYS A 48 1.97 -3.10 13.51
CA LYS A 48 1.66 -4.42 12.91
C LYS A 48 0.18 -4.55 12.58
N ILE A 49 -0.67 -3.94 13.41
CA ILE A 49 -2.12 -4.00 13.27
C ILE A 49 -2.57 -3.25 12.01
N THR A 50 -2.05 -2.04 11.76
CA THR A 50 -2.39 -1.30 10.53
C THR A 50 -1.88 -2.03 9.29
N ALA A 51 -0.67 -2.61 9.33
CA ALA A 51 -0.17 -3.42 8.22
C ALA A 51 -1.04 -4.66 7.97
N GLY A 52 -1.50 -5.35 9.02
CA GLY A 52 -2.41 -6.49 8.92
C GLY A 52 -3.80 -6.11 8.39
N LEU A 53 -4.38 -5.00 8.86
CA LEU A 53 -5.66 -4.50 8.37
C LEU A 53 -5.57 -4.07 6.89
N LEU A 54 -4.49 -3.39 6.50
CA LEU A 54 -4.23 -3.06 5.10
C LEU A 54 -4.08 -4.33 4.25
N ALA A 55 -3.47 -5.38 4.78
CA ALA A 55 -3.32 -6.65 4.08
C ALA A 55 -4.66 -7.41 3.96
N LEU A 56 -5.57 -7.26 4.91
CA LEU A 56 -6.88 -7.92 4.88
C LEU A 56 -7.86 -7.22 3.92
N PHE A 57 -7.95 -5.89 3.99
CA PHE A 57 -8.93 -5.11 3.20
C PHE A 57 -8.39 -4.65 1.85
N LEU A 58 -7.11 -4.27 1.76
CA LEU A 58 -6.46 -3.72 0.56
C LEU A 58 -5.32 -4.63 0.07
N GLY A 59 -5.29 -5.89 0.51
CA GLY A 59 -4.20 -6.82 0.23
C GLY A 59 -4.06 -7.23 -1.23
N GLY A 60 -5.19 -7.38 -1.94
CA GLY A 60 -5.19 -7.67 -3.37
C GLY A 60 -4.51 -6.60 -4.23
N LEU A 61 -4.46 -5.36 -3.73
CA LEU A 61 -3.79 -4.23 -4.39
C LEU A 61 -2.33 -4.04 -3.91
N GLY A 62 -1.93 -4.66 -2.80
CA GLY A 62 -0.55 -4.58 -2.27
C GLY A 62 -0.24 -3.38 -1.37
N PHE A 63 -1.25 -2.64 -0.90
CA PHE A 63 -1.05 -1.42 -0.08
C PHE A 63 -0.28 -1.66 1.22
N HIS A 64 -0.45 -2.83 1.83
CA HIS A 64 0.30 -3.21 3.03
C HIS A 64 1.81 -3.30 2.80
N ARG A 65 2.25 -3.64 1.59
CA ARG A 65 3.68 -3.68 1.22
C ARG A 65 4.24 -2.27 1.01
N PHE A 66 3.48 -1.37 0.41
CA PHE A 66 3.85 0.04 0.29
C PHE A 66 3.89 0.75 1.65
N TYR A 67 2.99 0.42 2.58
CA TYR A 67 3.03 0.91 3.97
C TYR A 67 4.35 0.56 4.67
N LEU A 68 4.89 -0.63 4.39
CA LEU A 68 6.17 -1.10 4.91
C LEU A 68 7.39 -0.59 4.10
N GLY A 69 7.18 0.22 3.05
CA GLY A 69 8.25 0.78 2.22
C GLY A 69 8.87 -0.24 1.24
N GLN A 70 8.15 -1.31 0.91
CA GLN A 70 8.65 -2.38 0.04
C GLN A 70 8.16 -2.18 -1.40
N TRP A 71 9.10 -2.01 -2.34
CA TRP A 71 8.83 -1.81 -3.78
C TRP A 71 8.12 -2.98 -4.45
N TRP A 72 8.26 -4.18 -3.91
CA TRP A 72 7.61 -5.40 -4.43
C TRP A 72 6.08 -5.36 -4.33
N GLY A 73 5.50 -4.38 -3.61
CA GLY A 73 4.07 -4.09 -3.69
C GLY A 73 3.58 -3.79 -5.12
N LEU A 74 4.46 -3.38 -6.03
CA LEU A 74 4.09 -3.18 -7.44
C LEU A 74 3.66 -4.47 -8.14
N PHE A 75 4.25 -5.63 -7.79
CA PHE A 75 3.82 -6.91 -8.35
C PHE A 75 2.40 -7.27 -7.92
N TYR A 76 2.01 -6.91 -6.69
CA TYR A 76 0.64 -7.11 -6.22
C TYR A 76 -0.34 -6.27 -7.04
N LEU A 77 0.03 -5.01 -7.33
CA LEU A 77 -0.77 -4.12 -8.17
C LEU A 77 -0.87 -4.62 -9.62
N LEU A 78 0.19 -5.20 -10.19
CA LEU A 78 0.18 -5.70 -11.56
C LEU A 78 -0.70 -6.96 -11.69
N PHE A 79 -0.65 -7.85 -10.70
CA PHE A 79 -1.38 -9.11 -10.71
C PHE A 79 -2.75 -9.06 -10.00
N TRP A 80 -3.22 -7.88 -9.59
CA TRP A 80 -4.43 -7.72 -8.78
C TRP A 80 -5.67 -8.38 -9.42
N GLY A 81 -5.78 -8.31 -10.75
CA GLY A 81 -6.88 -8.90 -11.52
C GLY A 81 -6.89 -10.44 -11.55
N THR A 82 -5.81 -11.11 -11.16
CA THR A 82 -5.73 -12.59 -11.13
C THR A 82 -6.30 -13.18 -9.84
N GLY A 83 -6.55 -12.37 -8.81
CA GLY A 83 -7.00 -12.82 -7.48
C GLY A 83 -5.93 -13.52 -6.64
N ILE A 84 -4.78 -13.89 -7.23
CA ILE A 84 -3.65 -14.52 -6.54
C ILE A 84 -3.07 -13.60 -5.45
N PRO A 85 -2.83 -12.29 -5.70
CA PRO A 85 -2.29 -11.39 -4.67
C PRO A 85 -3.21 -11.28 -3.45
N SER A 86 -4.53 -11.38 -3.64
CA SER A 86 -5.50 -11.36 -2.56
C SER A 86 -5.33 -12.55 -1.61
N LEU A 87 -5.14 -13.76 -2.15
CA LEU A 87 -4.91 -14.94 -1.32
C LEU A 87 -3.58 -14.87 -0.55
N ILE A 88 -2.51 -14.44 -1.22
CA ILE A 88 -1.20 -14.28 -0.58
C ILE A 88 -1.29 -13.22 0.53
N SER A 89 -1.95 -12.09 0.28
CA SER A 89 -2.11 -11.02 1.25
C SER A 89 -2.92 -11.44 2.48
N LEU A 90 -3.88 -12.35 2.33
CA LEU A 90 -4.62 -12.92 3.45
C LEU A 90 -3.71 -13.74 4.37
N ILE A 91 -2.86 -14.59 3.79
CA ILE A 91 -1.87 -15.36 4.55
C ILE A 91 -0.89 -14.40 5.26
N GLU A 92 -0.44 -13.36 4.56
CA GLU A 92 0.45 -12.35 5.14
C GLU A 92 -0.20 -11.57 6.29
N ALA A 93 -1.50 -11.25 6.18
CA ALA A 93 -2.25 -10.61 7.26
C ALA A 93 -2.23 -11.46 8.54
N ILE A 94 -2.48 -12.77 8.42
CA ILE A 94 -2.42 -13.71 9.55
C ILE A 94 -1.00 -13.74 10.13
N VAL A 95 0.02 -13.84 9.28
CA VAL A 95 1.43 -13.81 9.74
C VAL A 95 1.74 -12.52 10.49
N PHE A 96 1.27 -11.37 10.02
CA PHE A 96 1.50 -10.08 10.69
C PHE A 96 0.80 -10.00 12.05
N PHE A 97 -0.43 -10.51 12.17
CA PHE A 97 -1.14 -10.56 13.45
C PHE A 97 -0.49 -11.53 14.44
N CYS A 98 0.02 -12.67 13.98
CA CYS A 98 0.70 -13.66 14.81
C CYS A 98 2.17 -13.32 15.10
N THR A 99 2.73 -12.26 14.50
CA THR A 99 4.11 -11.83 14.76
C THR A 99 4.20 -11.03 16.07
N SER A 100 5.16 -11.40 16.92
CA SER A 100 5.44 -10.66 18.17
C SER A 100 5.99 -9.26 17.89
N ASP A 101 5.69 -8.30 18.77
CA ASP A 101 6.10 -6.90 18.59
C ASP A 101 7.63 -6.75 18.54
N GLN A 102 8.38 -7.60 19.25
CA GLN A 102 9.84 -7.62 19.16
C GLN A 102 10.34 -7.99 17.77
N LYS A 103 9.82 -9.09 17.18
CA LYS A 103 10.19 -9.52 15.82
C LYS A 103 9.75 -8.50 14.78
N TRP A 104 8.58 -7.90 14.99
CA TRP A 104 8.06 -6.84 14.13
C TRP A 104 8.96 -5.60 14.15
N ASN A 105 9.30 -5.10 15.33
CA ASN A 105 10.13 -3.90 15.49
C ASN A 105 11.56 -4.13 14.99
N ALA A 106 12.11 -5.34 15.16
CA ALA A 106 13.41 -5.69 14.60
C ALA A 106 13.41 -5.62 13.05
N LYS A 107 12.32 -6.03 12.40
CA LYS A 107 12.23 -6.08 10.93
C LYS A 107 11.74 -4.78 10.29
N TYR A 108 10.74 -4.15 10.87
CA TYR A 108 10.00 -3.01 10.29
C TYR A 108 10.10 -1.73 11.13
N GLY A 109 10.84 -1.74 12.26
CA GLY A 109 10.94 -0.58 13.13
C GLY A 109 11.59 0.63 12.46
N ARG A 110 12.44 0.43 11.44
CA ARG A 110 13.15 1.52 10.73
C ARG A 110 12.71 1.72 9.28
N THR A 111 11.67 1.02 8.81
CA THR A 111 11.28 1.15 7.40
C THR A 111 10.60 2.49 7.16
N LYS A 112 11.16 3.25 6.20
CA LYS A 112 10.55 4.47 5.69
C LYS A 112 9.47 4.06 4.70
N GLY A 113 8.21 4.04 5.15
CA GLY A 113 7.07 3.86 4.26
C GLY A 113 7.06 4.92 3.16
N SER A 114 6.71 4.52 1.95
CA SER A 114 6.69 5.38 0.77
C SER A 114 5.28 5.92 0.54
N ALA A 115 4.91 6.94 1.32
CA ALA A 115 3.56 7.54 1.27
C ALA A 115 3.18 8.02 -0.15
N TRP A 116 4.13 8.58 -0.89
CA TRP A 116 3.91 9.04 -2.26
C TRP A 116 3.61 7.88 -3.24
N LEU A 117 4.27 6.72 -3.07
CA LEU A 117 3.97 5.52 -3.86
C LEU A 117 2.58 4.99 -3.56
N MET A 118 2.17 5.03 -2.28
CA MET A 118 0.82 4.69 -1.87
C MET A 118 -0.22 5.56 -2.59
N GLY A 119 0.04 6.87 -2.66
CA GLY A 119 -0.80 7.82 -3.39
C GLY A 119 -0.87 7.50 -4.89
N LEU A 120 0.28 7.32 -5.55
CA LEU A 120 0.34 7.01 -6.98
C LEU A 120 -0.32 5.68 -7.32
N ALA A 121 -0.05 4.63 -6.54
CA ALA A 121 -0.66 3.32 -6.71
C ALA A 121 -2.19 3.41 -6.55
N GLY A 122 -2.68 4.21 -5.60
CA GLY A 122 -4.11 4.49 -5.43
C GLY A 122 -4.73 5.20 -6.62
N VAL A 123 -4.09 6.26 -7.11
CA VAL A 123 -4.57 6.99 -8.30
C VAL A 123 -4.60 6.06 -9.52
N PHE A 124 -3.54 5.29 -9.74
CA PHE A 124 -3.47 4.34 -10.84
C PHE A 124 -4.59 3.28 -10.76
N ALA A 125 -4.81 2.69 -9.59
CA ALA A 125 -5.89 1.73 -9.37
C ALA A 125 -7.28 2.34 -9.65
N ILE A 126 -7.52 3.59 -9.22
CA ILE A 126 -8.77 4.31 -9.48
C ILE A 126 -8.98 4.54 -10.98
N LEU A 127 -7.94 4.97 -11.71
CA LEU A 127 -8.02 5.17 -13.16
C LEU A 127 -8.35 3.88 -13.90
N VAL A 128 -7.71 2.77 -13.51
CA VAL A 128 -8.00 1.44 -14.08
C VAL A 128 -9.45 1.03 -13.79
N MET A 129 -9.92 1.18 -12.55
CA MET A 129 -11.30 0.87 -12.16
C MET A 129 -12.33 1.69 -12.94
N ILE A 130 -12.11 3.00 -13.09
CA ILE A 130 -12.97 3.89 -13.88
C ILE A 130 -12.97 3.45 -15.35
N GLY A 131 -11.80 3.10 -15.89
CA GLY A 131 -11.66 2.58 -17.25
C GLY A 131 -12.46 1.29 -17.47
N THR A 132 -12.35 0.32 -16.56
CA THR A 132 -13.09 -0.95 -16.64
C THR A 132 -14.60 -0.74 -16.53
N LEU A 133 -15.05 0.09 -15.59
CA LEU A 133 -16.48 0.41 -15.44
C LEU A 133 -17.03 1.11 -16.68
N SER A 134 -16.27 2.04 -17.25
CA SER A 134 -16.66 2.73 -18.49
C SER A 134 -16.76 1.76 -19.66
N ALA A 135 -15.81 0.83 -19.80
CA ALA A 135 -15.83 -0.17 -20.87
C ALA A 135 -17.06 -1.10 -20.80
N ILE A 136 -17.60 -1.36 -19.60
CA ILE A 136 -18.82 -2.16 -19.42
C ILE A 136 -20.08 -1.29 -19.60
N ALA A 137 -20.06 -0.05 -19.09
CA ALA A 137 -21.21 0.86 -19.11
C ALA A 137 -21.53 1.41 -20.50
N ILE A 138 -20.51 1.72 -21.31
CA ILE A 138 -20.67 2.28 -22.66
C ILE A 138 -21.54 1.38 -23.57
N PRO A 139 -21.25 0.08 -23.76
CA PRO A 139 -22.05 -0.76 -24.65
C PRO A 139 -23.47 -0.99 -24.12
N ALA A 140 -23.66 -1.02 -22.80
CA ALA A 140 -24.98 -1.11 -22.20
C ALA A 140 -25.82 0.15 -22.47
N TYR A 141 -25.20 1.34 -22.36
CA TYR A 141 -25.85 2.62 -22.63
C TYR A 141 -26.22 2.79 -24.11
N GLN A 142 -25.31 2.39 -25.02
CA GLN A 142 -25.58 2.44 -26.45
C GLN A 142 -26.82 1.62 -26.84
N LYS A 143 -26.95 0.39 -26.31
CA LYS A 143 -28.14 -0.45 -26.54
C LYS A 143 -29.44 0.16 -25.98
N TYR A 144 -29.36 0.89 -24.87
CA TYR A 144 -30.53 1.59 -24.32
C TYR A 144 -31.00 2.70 -25.26
N VAL A 145 -30.07 3.53 -25.75
CA VAL A 145 -30.39 4.67 -26.62
C VAL A 145 -30.95 4.22 -27.98
N GLU A 146 -30.39 3.15 -28.56
CA GLU A 146 -30.90 2.59 -29.82
C GLU A 146 -32.35 2.11 -29.72
N ARG A 147 -32.69 1.40 -28.63
CA ARG A 147 -34.06 0.93 -28.37
C ARG A 147 -35.02 2.09 -28.14
N ALA A 148 -34.60 3.13 -27.44
CA ALA A 148 -35.41 4.33 -27.22
C ALA A 148 -35.72 5.05 -28.55
N LYS A 149 -34.72 5.21 -29.43
CA LYS A 149 -34.90 5.80 -30.77
C LYS A 149 -35.82 4.96 -31.65
N ALA A 150 -35.66 3.64 -31.64
CA ALA A 150 -36.51 2.73 -32.41
C ALA A 150 -37.99 2.79 -31.99
N ALA A 151 -38.26 2.92 -30.68
CA ALA A 151 -39.63 3.07 -30.16
C ALA A 151 -40.29 4.41 -30.54
N GLN A 152 -39.51 5.50 -30.64
CA GLN A 152 -40.02 6.78 -31.12
C GLN A 152 -40.36 6.74 -32.62
N ALA A 153 -39.53 6.09 -33.42
CA ALA A 153 -39.74 5.97 -34.86
C ALA A 153 -41.02 5.17 -35.21
N SER A 154 -41.32 4.09 -34.47
CA SER A 154 -42.56 3.32 -34.68
C SER A 154 -43.82 4.11 -34.34
N MET A 155 -43.78 4.97 -33.32
CA MET A 155 -44.90 5.86 -32.98
C MET A 155 -45.16 6.93 -34.06
N GLN A 156 -44.11 7.49 -34.67
CA GLN A 156 -44.26 8.46 -35.77
C GLN A 156 -44.87 7.81 -37.02
N GLN A 157 -44.45 6.60 -37.37
CA GLN A 157 -44.99 5.85 -38.52
C GLN A 157 -46.49 5.54 -38.36
N GLN A 158 -46.95 5.31 -37.13
CA GLN A 158 -48.38 5.06 -36.86
C GLN A 158 -49.22 6.35 -36.92
N ALA A 159 -48.66 7.50 -36.61
CA ALA A 159 -49.36 8.78 -36.64
C ALA A 159 -49.54 9.34 -38.07
N GLU A 160 -48.60 9.10 -38.98
CA GLU A 160 -48.62 9.62 -40.35
C GLU A 160 -49.87 9.23 -41.18
N PRO A 161 -50.32 7.96 -41.23
CA PRO A 161 -51.50 7.58 -42.00
C PRO A 161 -52.81 8.17 -41.43
N GLN A 162 -52.87 8.45 -40.12
CA GLN A 162 -54.03 9.11 -39.52
C GLN A 162 -54.11 10.59 -39.92
N LEU A 163 -52.97 11.26 -40.06
CA LEU A 163 -52.92 12.65 -40.51
C LEU A 163 -53.26 12.79 -42.00
N ARG A 164 -52.91 11.79 -42.82
CA ARG A 164 -53.20 11.80 -44.27
C ARG A 164 -54.68 11.57 -44.62
N GLN A 165 -55.50 11.17 -43.64
CA GLN A 165 -56.93 10.89 -43.80
C GLN A 165 -57.82 12.04 -43.28
N GLN A 166 -57.25 13.06 -42.64
CA GLN A 166 -57.92 14.30 -42.26
C GLN A 166 -57.70 15.37 -43.32
#